data_AF-A0A0S8H174-F1
#
_entry.id   AF-A0A0S8H174-F1
#
_cell.length_a   1.000
_cell.length_b   1.000
_cell.length_c   1.000
_cell.angle_alpha   90.00
_cell.angle_beta   90.00
_cell.angle_gamma   90.00
#
_symmetry.space_group_name_H-M   'P 1'
#
loop_
_entity.id
_entity.type
_entity.pdbx_description
1 polymer ?
#
loop_
_entity_poly.entity_id
_entity_poly.type
_entity_poly.pdbx_seq_one_letter_code
_entity_poly.pdbx_strand_id
1 'polypeptide(L)'
;MNQDGDSINGEGEDAFNATIWFAPELLVLGDGGIDHTEGFEEWAADVPAHWAFGTTGNARVRLEATGESHSGAYHLRLDKVMWEEVPAAVLALDVSAYSTATDLYCTFWSKCSVPDTGTVYLDLSADGLSWQNAVWSSALGRTYEVHTVDLDAEAQDHGLSLAEPLLLRWRHSHGGSATADCLLDDVRVTLDVTAPQVVLDMRAERVLPAGTPELTLNFTEPVQGVAESDISLQESALGPIVPDDVVLAPDGMSAALTFAAGLLAAAAPDTYTLRVLDSVMDMAGNPLDGDGDGTPGGDYQVSFSVFIPGDANGNGVVDGLDYNAWSLHYQQAGGWAEGDFNGDGTADGLDYNIWSIHYLDEVGQAPAGAQTQVEAGEVTPALAGLSVEGWPTGADGALSYGEGSAPVAGGQEGPPAAALDLLGVLGRADETAGETDLDFRSYAWATASASARAAGRKPALGDDLEALAGADLSALPAAAL
;
A
#
# COMPACT_ATOMS: atom_id res chain seq x y z
N MET A 1 32.44 40.77 -53.18
CA MET A 1 31.90 39.41 -53.03
C MET A 1 30.40 39.62 -53.25
N ASN A 2 29.76 38.99 -54.25
CA ASN A 2 28.30 39.11 -54.51
C ASN A 2 27.69 37.79 -54.03
N GLN A 3 27.04 37.80 -52.88
CA GLN A 3 26.49 36.56 -52.29
C GLN A 3 24.97 36.53 -52.35
N ASP A 4 24.33 37.69 -52.51
CA ASP A 4 22.89 37.83 -52.72
C ASP A 4 22.49 37.78 -54.21
N GLY A 5 23.47 37.78 -55.12
CA GLY A 5 23.28 37.64 -56.56
C GLY A 5 22.75 38.90 -57.25
N ASP A 6 22.83 40.05 -56.61
CA ASP A 6 22.36 41.30 -57.16
C ASP A 6 23.37 41.93 -58.16
N SER A 7 23.05 43.13 -58.66
CA SER A 7 23.87 43.80 -59.68
C SER A 7 25.04 44.61 -59.13
N ILE A 8 25.11 44.77 -57.81
CA ILE A 8 26.12 45.50 -57.08
C ILE A 8 27.00 44.44 -56.39
N ASN A 9 28.19 44.82 -55.92
CA ASN A 9 29.17 43.84 -55.43
C ASN A 9 29.98 44.47 -54.31
N GLY A 10 29.94 43.85 -53.14
CA GLY A 10 30.60 44.28 -51.92
C GLY A 10 29.84 45.36 -51.14
N GLU A 11 28.52 45.43 -51.19
CA GLU A 11 27.76 46.27 -50.26
C GLU A 11 27.55 45.62 -48.89
N GLY A 12 27.05 46.41 -47.93
CA GLY A 12 26.82 45.93 -46.56
C GLY A 12 25.78 44.81 -46.45
N GLU A 13 24.95 44.61 -47.49
CA GLU A 13 23.95 43.54 -47.56
C GLU A 13 24.49 42.24 -48.18
N ASP A 14 25.71 42.24 -48.74
CA ASP A 14 26.44 41.05 -49.18
C ASP A 14 26.91 40.20 -47.99
N ALA A 15 25.95 39.60 -47.29
CA ALA A 15 26.19 38.67 -46.21
C ALA A 15 26.39 37.26 -46.74
N PHE A 16 27.34 36.53 -46.16
CA PHE A 16 27.44 35.10 -46.36
C PHE A 16 26.23 34.43 -45.67
N ASN A 17 25.21 34.07 -46.44
CA ASN A 17 24.07 33.32 -45.92
C ASN A 17 24.43 31.83 -45.90
N ALA A 18 24.80 31.34 -44.74
CA ALA A 18 24.97 29.91 -44.50
C ALA A 18 24.23 29.52 -43.23
N THR A 19 23.56 28.38 -43.32
CA THR A 19 23.07 27.70 -42.14
C THR A 19 24.28 27.13 -41.39
N ILE A 20 24.62 27.73 -40.26
CA ILE A 20 25.66 27.24 -39.36
C ILE A 20 25.01 26.33 -38.32
N TRP A 21 25.44 25.07 -38.29
CA TRP A 21 25.09 24.12 -37.25
C TRP A 21 26.31 23.84 -36.39
N PHE A 22 26.16 23.97 -35.09
CA PHE A 22 27.09 23.38 -34.14
C PHE A 22 26.46 22.04 -33.71
N ALA A 23 27.19 20.93 -33.87
CA ALA A 23 26.72 19.68 -33.31
C ALA A 23 26.78 19.81 -31.77
N PRO A 24 25.67 19.57 -31.05
CA PRO A 24 25.68 19.59 -29.60
C PRO A 24 26.55 18.45 -29.04
N GLU A 25 27.13 18.66 -27.87
CA GLU A 25 27.70 17.56 -27.08
C GLU A 25 26.58 16.67 -26.54
N LEU A 26 26.82 15.38 -26.34
CA LEU A 26 25.80 14.50 -25.79
C LEU A 26 25.64 14.76 -24.29
N LEU A 27 24.41 15.05 -23.86
CA LEU A 27 24.06 14.99 -22.45
C LEU A 27 24.04 13.52 -22.02
N VAL A 28 25.03 13.12 -21.22
CA VAL A 28 25.05 11.80 -20.58
C VAL A 28 24.10 11.82 -19.40
N LEU A 29 23.11 10.95 -19.43
CA LEU A 29 22.10 10.82 -18.39
C LEU A 29 22.61 9.85 -17.31
N GLY A 30 22.29 10.13 -16.04
CA GLY A 30 22.73 9.32 -14.90
C GLY A 30 22.20 7.89 -14.92
N ASP A 31 22.61 7.05 -13.97
CA ASP A 31 22.27 5.62 -13.86
C ASP A 31 20.96 5.32 -13.10
N GLY A 32 20.29 6.34 -12.57
CA GLY A 32 19.06 6.22 -11.76
C GLY A 32 17.78 6.68 -12.48
N GLY A 33 17.72 6.54 -13.81
CA GLY A 33 16.67 7.12 -14.63
C GLY A 33 17.05 8.49 -15.21
N ILE A 34 16.14 9.04 -16.02
CA ILE A 34 16.33 10.32 -16.69
C ILE A 34 15.40 11.33 -16.00
N ASP A 35 15.96 12.44 -15.51
CA ASP A 35 15.16 13.62 -15.14
C ASP A 35 15.95 14.88 -15.51
N HIS A 36 15.94 15.19 -16.81
CA HIS A 36 16.52 16.43 -17.32
C HIS A 36 15.44 17.49 -17.38
N THR A 37 15.69 18.65 -16.78
CA THR A 37 14.82 19.83 -16.86
C THR A 37 15.63 21.02 -17.37
N GLU A 38 15.06 21.75 -18.32
CA GLU A 38 15.60 22.98 -18.88
C GLU A 38 14.50 24.05 -18.94
N GLY A 39 14.60 25.02 -18.02
CA GLY A 39 13.74 26.21 -17.94
C GLY A 39 14.40 27.48 -18.48
N PHE A 40 15.59 27.38 -19.09
CA PHE A 40 16.33 28.48 -19.73
C PHE A 40 16.86 29.59 -18.80
N GLU A 41 16.72 29.44 -17.48
CA GLU A 41 17.05 30.48 -16.50
C GLU A 41 18.55 30.79 -16.41
N GLU A 42 19.40 29.78 -16.62
CA GLU A 42 20.86 29.91 -16.51
C GLU A 42 21.54 30.31 -17.84
N TRP A 43 20.78 30.31 -18.94
CA TRP A 43 21.30 30.54 -20.30
C TRP A 43 21.79 31.96 -20.53
N ALA A 44 21.40 32.90 -19.66
CA ALA A 44 21.90 34.26 -19.71
C ALA A 44 23.42 34.34 -19.46
N ALA A 45 24.00 33.35 -18.77
CA ALA A 45 25.43 33.25 -18.51
C ALA A 45 26.17 32.46 -19.60
N ASP A 46 25.70 31.25 -19.89
CA ASP A 46 26.24 30.38 -20.94
C ASP A 46 25.18 29.38 -21.38
N VAL A 47 25.17 29.02 -22.66
CA VAL A 47 24.25 27.98 -23.17
C VAL A 47 24.93 26.62 -22.95
N PRO A 48 24.25 25.63 -22.34
CA PRO A 48 24.83 24.31 -22.17
C PRO A 48 25.24 23.68 -23.50
N ALA A 49 26.40 23.02 -23.54
CA ALA A 49 26.97 22.47 -24.77
C ALA A 49 26.13 21.37 -25.45
N HIS A 50 25.18 20.77 -24.72
CA HIS A 50 24.23 19.79 -25.23
C HIS A 50 23.01 20.40 -25.93
N TRP A 51 22.95 21.73 -25.97
CA TRP A 51 22.01 22.48 -26.80
C TRP A 51 22.72 23.06 -28.03
N ALA A 52 22.01 23.01 -29.15
CA ALA A 52 22.44 23.61 -30.41
C ALA A 52 21.27 24.35 -31.08
N PHE A 53 21.61 25.28 -31.96
CA PHE A 53 20.62 26.06 -32.70
C PHE A 53 20.89 25.99 -34.19
N GLY A 54 19.80 25.93 -34.97
CA GLY A 54 19.84 25.95 -36.42
C GLY A 54 18.81 26.93 -36.97
N THR A 55 19.19 27.72 -37.97
CA THR A 55 18.28 28.65 -38.64
C THR A 55 18.46 28.59 -40.15
N THR A 56 17.38 28.87 -40.88
CA THR A 56 17.42 29.14 -42.32
C THR A 56 16.99 30.58 -42.59
N GLY A 57 17.57 31.20 -43.62
CA GLY A 57 17.29 32.60 -43.95
C GLY A 57 17.57 33.55 -42.77
N ASN A 58 16.62 34.42 -42.45
CA ASN A 58 16.74 35.41 -41.38
C ASN A 58 16.08 34.99 -40.05
N ALA A 59 15.65 33.73 -39.92
CA ALA A 59 15.14 33.22 -38.66
C ALA A 59 16.18 33.33 -37.54
N ARG A 60 15.70 33.48 -36.30
CA ARG A 60 16.57 33.57 -35.12
C ARG A 60 16.02 32.72 -33.98
N VAL A 61 16.93 32.32 -33.11
CA VAL A 61 16.65 31.67 -31.84
C VAL A 61 17.25 32.54 -30.76
N ARG A 62 16.45 32.96 -29.78
CA ARG A 62 16.87 33.94 -28.78
C ARG A 62 16.26 33.64 -27.43
N LEU A 63 17.07 33.79 -26.38
CA LEU A 63 16.59 33.86 -25.01
C LEU A 63 15.84 35.17 -24.82
N GLU A 64 14.63 35.12 -24.27
CA GLU A 64 13.79 36.29 -24.04
C GLU A 64 13.34 36.36 -22.57
N ALA A 65 13.43 37.55 -21.97
CA ALA A 65 12.99 37.84 -20.61
C ALA A 65 11.87 38.88 -20.63
N THR A 66 10.63 38.43 -20.81
CA THR A 66 9.46 39.31 -20.93
C THR A 66 8.56 39.31 -19.69
N GLY A 67 8.82 38.44 -18.71
CA GLY A 67 7.90 38.21 -17.58
C GLY A 67 6.60 37.49 -17.98
N GLU A 68 6.55 36.97 -19.21
CA GLU A 68 5.46 36.20 -19.80
C GLU A 68 5.94 34.77 -20.14
N SER A 69 7.01 34.30 -19.51
CA SER A 69 7.42 32.89 -19.54
C SER A 69 6.38 32.04 -18.80
N HIS A 70 6.38 30.72 -19.05
CA HIS A 70 5.50 29.79 -18.37
C HIS A 70 5.91 29.68 -16.89
N SER A 71 7.22 29.55 -16.67
CA SER A 71 7.86 29.60 -15.36
C SER A 71 9.08 30.52 -15.41
N GLY A 72 9.66 30.83 -14.24
CA GLY A 72 10.89 31.61 -14.18
C GLY A 72 10.82 33.00 -14.83
N ALA A 73 11.95 33.48 -15.34
CA ALA A 73 12.09 34.79 -15.98
C ALA A 73 12.38 34.69 -17.48
N TYR A 74 12.83 33.55 -17.97
CA TYR A 74 13.30 33.34 -19.33
C TYR A 74 12.50 32.27 -20.08
N HIS A 75 12.49 32.38 -21.39
CA HIS A 75 12.01 31.33 -22.31
C HIS A 75 12.78 31.43 -23.63
N LEU A 76 12.69 30.39 -24.47
CA LEU A 76 13.34 30.37 -25.76
C LEU A 76 12.37 30.81 -26.87
N ARG A 77 12.69 31.91 -27.56
CA ARG A 77 11.93 32.41 -28.70
C ARG A 77 12.51 31.91 -30.02
N LEU A 78 11.64 31.30 -30.82
CA LEU A 78 11.87 30.87 -32.19
C LEU A 78 11.18 31.86 -33.13
N ASP A 79 11.95 32.80 -33.67
CA ASP A 79 11.43 33.88 -34.52
C ASP A 79 11.76 33.70 -35.99
N LYS A 80 10.80 34.10 -36.84
CA LYS A 80 10.97 34.13 -38.30
C LYS A 80 10.24 35.30 -38.93
N VAL A 81 10.72 35.70 -40.10
CA VAL A 81 10.15 36.79 -40.91
C VAL A 81 9.40 36.24 -42.11
N MET A 82 9.93 35.19 -42.73
CA MET A 82 9.35 34.56 -43.91
C MET A 82 8.87 33.13 -43.63
N TRP A 83 7.99 32.62 -44.49
CA TRP A 83 7.36 31.31 -44.28
C TRP A 83 8.30 30.12 -44.52
N GLU A 84 9.34 30.30 -45.34
CA GLU A 84 10.39 29.32 -45.66
C GLU A 84 11.53 29.26 -44.63
N GLU A 85 11.55 30.21 -43.69
CA GLU A 85 12.54 30.29 -42.63
C GLU A 85 12.14 29.36 -41.46
N VAL A 86 13.12 28.64 -40.92
CA VAL A 86 12.90 27.62 -39.89
C VAL A 86 13.92 27.83 -38.77
N PRO A 87 13.54 28.53 -37.68
CA PRO A 87 14.32 28.51 -36.45
C PRO A 87 14.13 27.18 -35.73
N ALA A 88 15.22 26.64 -35.20
CA ALA A 88 15.24 25.38 -34.48
C ALA A 88 16.23 25.38 -33.31
N ALA A 89 15.82 24.74 -32.22
CA ALA A 89 16.67 24.40 -31.08
C ALA A 89 16.75 22.88 -30.96
N VAL A 90 17.94 22.36 -30.65
CA VAL A 90 18.22 20.94 -30.57
C VAL A 90 18.84 20.60 -29.23
N LEU A 91 18.27 19.61 -28.55
CA LEU A 91 18.84 18.94 -27.39
C LEU A 91 19.37 17.58 -27.84
N ALA A 92 20.61 17.25 -27.49
CA ALA A 92 21.17 15.92 -27.77
C ALA A 92 21.39 15.12 -26.50
N LEU A 93 20.84 13.90 -26.51
CA LEU A 93 20.84 13.00 -25.37
C LEU A 93 21.61 11.72 -25.72
N ASP A 94 22.44 11.27 -24.79
CA ASP A 94 22.90 9.89 -24.79
C ASP A 94 21.87 9.04 -24.03
N VAL A 95 21.03 8.33 -24.79
CA VAL A 95 20.01 7.41 -24.27
C VAL A 95 20.43 5.95 -24.41
N SER A 96 21.68 5.68 -24.79
CA SER A 96 22.14 4.31 -25.12
C SER A 96 22.04 3.32 -23.95
N ALA A 97 22.16 3.82 -22.71
CA ALA A 97 21.94 3.04 -21.49
C ALA A 97 20.49 2.57 -21.32
N TYR A 98 19.55 3.19 -22.01
CA TYR A 98 18.11 3.01 -21.91
C TYR A 98 17.52 2.44 -23.21
N SER A 99 18.31 1.62 -23.90
CA SER A 99 17.93 1.04 -25.21
C SER A 99 16.65 0.18 -25.19
N THR A 100 16.18 -0.21 -24.01
CA THR A 100 14.96 -1.00 -23.78
C THR A 100 13.92 -0.24 -22.94
N ALA A 101 14.09 1.06 -22.73
CA ALA A 101 13.09 1.90 -22.08
C ALA A 101 11.74 1.83 -22.81
N THR A 102 10.66 1.91 -22.03
CA THR A 102 9.27 1.87 -22.54
C THR A 102 8.45 3.08 -22.08
N ASP A 103 9.12 4.06 -21.49
CA ASP A 103 8.53 5.14 -20.70
C ASP A 103 9.39 6.43 -20.77
N LEU A 104 10.12 6.59 -21.86
CA LEU A 104 10.95 7.77 -22.08
C LEU A 104 10.06 8.91 -22.58
N TYR A 105 9.74 9.86 -21.72
CA TYR A 105 8.88 10.99 -22.09
C TYR A 105 9.66 12.29 -22.29
N CYS A 106 9.15 13.12 -23.19
CA CYS A 106 9.46 14.54 -23.22
C CYS A 106 8.20 15.35 -22.97
N THR A 107 8.29 16.31 -22.05
CA THR A 107 7.27 17.33 -21.86
C THR A 107 7.85 18.71 -22.10
N PHE A 108 7.06 19.62 -22.65
CA PHE A 108 7.47 21.01 -22.82
C PHE A 108 6.26 21.91 -22.98
N TRP A 109 6.43 23.19 -22.70
CA TRP A 109 5.39 24.19 -22.86
C TRP A 109 5.67 25.06 -24.08
N SER A 110 4.64 25.32 -24.89
CA SER A 110 4.79 26.25 -26.01
C SER A 110 3.60 27.16 -26.23
N LYS A 111 3.86 28.32 -26.83
CA LYS A 111 2.84 29.29 -27.28
C LYS A 111 3.34 30.05 -28.50
N CYS A 112 2.47 30.82 -29.15
CA CYS A 112 2.88 31.73 -30.22
C CYS A 112 2.38 33.16 -29.99
N SER A 113 3.15 34.15 -30.44
CA SER A 113 2.88 35.59 -30.23
C SER A 113 1.60 36.06 -30.94
N VAL A 114 1.27 35.39 -32.04
CA VAL A 114 0.06 35.61 -32.84
C VAL A 114 -0.74 34.29 -32.90
N PRO A 115 -2.01 34.27 -32.46
CA PRO A 115 -2.85 33.08 -32.54
C PRO A 115 -2.98 32.55 -33.96
N ASP A 116 -3.17 31.23 -34.12
CA ASP A 116 -3.48 30.56 -35.39
C ASP A 116 -2.43 30.68 -36.51
N THR A 117 -1.24 31.21 -36.21
CA THR A 117 -0.23 31.55 -37.24
C THR A 117 1.08 30.80 -37.12
N GLY A 118 1.22 29.94 -36.12
CA GLY A 118 2.43 29.16 -35.89
C GLY A 118 2.17 27.68 -35.68
N THR A 119 3.19 26.88 -35.99
CA THR A 119 3.24 25.46 -35.64
C THR A 119 4.59 25.17 -35.02
N VAL A 120 4.58 24.57 -33.82
CA VAL A 120 5.77 24.04 -33.17
C VAL A 120 5.81 22.55 -33.46
N TYR A 121 6.95 22.08 -33.95
CA TYR A 121 7.21 20.67 -34.21
C TYR A 121 8.29 20.20 -33.23
N LEU A 122 8.14 18.97 -32.76
CA LEU A 122 9.25 18.20 -32.21
C LEU A 122 9.64 17.14 -33.25
N ASP A 123 10.88 17.20 -33.71
CA ASP A 123 11.45 16.18 -34.58
C ASP A 123 12.50 15.36 -33.81
N LEU A 124 12.64 14.09 -34.19
CA LEU A 124 13.63 13.14 -33.67
C LEU A 124 14.69 12.81 -34.73
N SER A 125 15.92 12.57 -34.28
CA SER A 125 17.00 12.11 -35.15
C SER A 125 18.05 11.33 -34.37
N ALA A 126 18.69 10.36 -35.01
CA ALA A 126 19.87 9.67 -34.45
C ALA A 126 21.21 10.28 -34.91
N ASP A 127 21.21 11.03 -36.01
CA ASP A 127 22.43 11.50 -36.67
C ASP A 127 22.48 13.04 -36.85
N GLY A 128 21.39 13.75 -36.55
CA GLY A 128 21.22 15.17 -36.78
C GLY A 128 21.10 15.56 -38.26
N LEU A 129 21.10 14.61 -39.18
CA LEU A 129 21.00 14.80 -40.63
C LEU A 129 19.61 14.41 -41.15
N SER A 130 19.09 13.30 -40.65
CA SER A 130 17.80 12.71 -41.01
C SER A 130 16.82 12.92 -39.87
N TRP A 131 15.81 13.76 -40.09
CA TRP A 131 14.85 14.17 -39.07
C TRP A 131 13.47 13.58 -39.35
N GLN A 132 12.88 12.99 -38.32
CA GLN A 132 11.54 12.40 -38.33
C GLN A 132 10.63 13.26 -37.48
N ASN A 133 9.41 13.56 -37.92
CA ASN A 133 8.50 14.38 -37.13
C ASN A 133 7.70 13.50 -36.18
N ALA A 134 7.98 13.61 -34.88
CA ALA A 134 7.23 12.90 -33.84
C ALA A 134 5.88 13.60 -33.59
N VAL A 135 5.92 14.86 -33.12
CA VAL A 135 4.70 15.62 -32.84
C VAL A 135 4.74 17.01 -33.46
N TRP A 136 3.55 17.58 -33.65
CA TRP A 136 3.36 18.97 -34.03
C TRP A 136 2.10 19.54 -33.42
N SER A 137 2.16 20.82 -33.06
CA SER A 137 1.06 21.58 -32.49
C SER A 137 0.84 22.81 -33.35
N SER A 138 -0.27 22.82 -34.09
CA SER A 138 -0.68 23.97 -34.89
C SER A 138 -1.73 24.80 -34.18
N ALA A 139 -1.90 26.04 -34.62
CA ALA A 139 -2.91 26.95 -34.10
C ALA A 139 -2.70 27.34 -32.63
N LEU A 140 -1.46 27.28 -32.16
CA LEU A 140 -1.09 27.74 -30.82
C LEU A 140 -1.46 29.22 -30.63
N GLY A 141 -2.10 29.49 -29.50
CA GLY A 141 -2.49 30.82 -29.08
C GLY A 141 -1.41 31.55 -28.29
N ARG A 142 -1.81 32.60 -27.58
CA ARG A 142 -0.94 33.39 -26.68
C ARG A 142 -0.77 32.77 -25.29
N THR A 143 -1.48 31.68 -25.02
CA THR A 143 -1.40 30.95 -23.76
C THR A 143 -0.48 29.76 -23.96
N TYR A 144 0.32 29.46 -22.95
CA TYR A 144 1.12 28.25 -22.94
C TYR A 144 0.24 27.00 -22.90
N GLU A 145 0.58 26.07 -23.77
CA GLU A 145 0.01 24.74 -23.82
C GLU A 145 1.11 23.73 -23.55
N VAL A 146 0.80 22.71 -22.75
CA VAL A 146 1.72 21.61 -22.48
C VAL A 146 1.64 20.58 -23.60
N HIS A 147 2.79 20.05 -23.96
CA HIS A 147 2.92 18.93 -24.87
C HIS A 147 3.63 17.80 -24.13
N THR A 148 3.09 16.59 -24.25
CA THR A 148 3.68 15.35 -23.75
C THR A 148 3.89 14.42 -24.92
N VAL A 149 5.10 13.88 -25.03
CA VAL A 149 5.52 13.02 -26.14
C VAL A 149 6.18 11.80 -25.55
N ASP A 150 5.68 10.63 -25.94
CA ASP A 150 6.28 9.32 -25.68
C ASP A 150 7.42 9.12 -26.69
N LEU A 151 8.65 9.37 -26.27
CA LEU A 151 9.81 9.39 -27.16
C LEU A 151 10.21 7.99 -27.63
N ASP A 152 10.05 6.96 -26.79
CA ASP A 152 10.40 5.60 -27.17
C ASP A 152 9.38 5.01 -28.15
N ALA A 153 8.08 5.29 -27.98
CA ALA A 153 7.07 4.93 -28.97
C ALA A 153 7.31 5.65 -30.31
N GLU A 154 7.55 6.97 -30.28
CA GLU A 154 7.81 7.76 -31.49
C GLU A 154 9.13 7.35 -32.16
N ALA A 155 10.17 7.03 -31.39
CA ALA A 155 11.41 6.48 -31.92
C ALA A 155 11.16 5.14 -32.62
N GLN A 156 10.40 4.23 -31.99
CA GLN A 156 10.05 2.93 -32.56
C GLN A 156 9.27 3.08 -33.88
N ASP A 157 8.24 3.92 -33.90
CA ASP A 157 7.40 4.16 -35.07
C ASP A 157 8.18 4.73 -36.26
N HIS A 158 9.22 5.51 -35.96
CA HIS A 158 10.13 6.08 -36.95
C HIS A 158 11.39 5.24 -37.24
N GLY A 159 11.51 4.05 -36.63
CA GLY A 159 12.64 3.14 -36.84
C GLY A 159 13.97 3.67 -36.30
N LEU A 160 13.93 4.54 -35.30
CA LEU A 160 15.09 5.03 -34.56
C LEU A 160 15.41 4.06 -33.41
N SER A 161 16.70 3.85 -33.14
CA SER A 161 17.17 2.95 -32.09
C SER A 161 17.64 3.75 -30.88
N LEU A 162 17.10 3.46 -29.69
CA LEU A 162 17.55 4.06 -28.43
C LEU A 162 18.91 3.53 -27.96
N ALA A 163 19.51 2.55 -28.65
CA ALA A 163 20.92 2.19 -28.44
C ALA A 163 21.91 3.22 -29.00
N GLU A 164 21.42 4.19 -29.78
CA GLU A 164 22.19 5.31 -30.34
C GLU A 164 21.72 6.63 -29.68
N PRO A 165 22.49 7.72 -29.81
CA PRO A 165 22.06 9.02 -29.31
C PRO A 165 20.72 9.47 -29.92
N LEU A 166 19.90 10.15 -29.13
CA LEU A 166 18.63 10.70 -29.56
C LEU A 166 18.70 12.23 -29.53
N LEU A 167 18.48 12.86 -30.69
CA LEU A 167 18.42 14.30 -30.83
C LEU A 167 16.96 14.73 -30.95
N LEU A 168 16.58 15.70 -30.12
CA LEU A 168 15.26 16.31 -30.05
C LEU A 168 15.36 17.71 -30.66
N ARG A 169 14.57 18.00 -31.70
CA ARG A 169 14.53 19.33 -32.33
C ARG A 169 13.17 19.97 -32.23
N TRP A 170 13.11 21.06 -31.49
CA TRP A 170 11.99 21.98 -31.55
C TRP A 170 12.22 22.95 -32.70
N ARG A 171 11.31 22.93 -33.69
CA ARG A 171 11.33 23.92 -34.77
C ARG A 171 9.99 24.58 -34.94
N HIS A 172 10.04 25.84 -35.37
CA HIS A 172 8.84 26.55 -35.77
C HIS A 172 8.74 26.61 -37.30
N SER A 173 7.58 26.22 -37.84
CA SER A 173 7.28 26.33 -39.28
C SER A 173 5.78 26.59 -39.48
N HIS A 174 5.40 27.37 -40.51
CA HIS A 174 3.99 27.59 -40.84
C HIS A 174 3.84 28.09 -42.29
N GLY A 175 2.89 27.53 -43.04
CA GLY A 175 2.72 27.72 -44.49
C GLY A 175 2.01 29.01 -44.95
N GLY A 176 2.04 30.07 -44.14
CA GLY A 176 1.39 31.36 -44.43
C GLY A 176 2.33 32.55 -44.26
N SER A 177 1.97 33.72 -44.81
CA SER A 177 2.79 34.96 -44.79
C SER A 177 2.92 35.63 -43.41
N ALA A 178 2.59 34.93 -42.33
CA ALA A 178 2.55 35.50 -40.99
C ALA A 178 3.93 35.40 -40.31
N THR A 179 4.43 36.55 -39.86
CA THR A 179 5.53 36.70 -38.92
C THR A 179 5.03 36.30 -37.53
N ALA A 180 5.02 35.00 -37.25
CA ALA A 180 4.70 34.49 -35.92
C ALA A 180 5.99 34.09 -35.23
N ASP A 181 6.12 34.47 -33.96
CA ASP A 181 7.14 33.90 -33.09
C ASP A 181 6.48 32.82 -32.26
N CYS A 182 7.16 31.70 -32.08
CA CYS A 182 6.73 30.72 -31.10
C CYS A 182 7.78 30.62 -30.00
N LEU A 183 7.31 30.35 -28.79
CA LEU A 183 8.10 30.34 -27.57
C LEU A 183 8.03 28.95 -26.97
N LEU A 184 9.17 28.49 -26.48
CA LEU A 184 9.37 27.21 -25.83
C LEU A 184 9.80 27.48 -24.39
N ASP A 185 9.25 26.73 -23.45
CA ASP A 185 9.58 26.82 -22.03
C ASP A 185 9.47 25.47 -21.32
N ASP A 186 10.13 25.35 -20.16
CA ASP A 186 10.09 24.19 -19.27
C ASP A 186 10.17 22.83 -20.00
N VAL A 187 11.26 22.63 -20.75
CA VAL A 187 11.55 21.36 -21.42
C VAL A 187 11.98 20.36 -20.36
N ARG A 188 11.31 19.21 -20.32
CA ARG A 188 11.66 18.09 -19.46
C ARG A 188 11.77 16.81 -20.26
N VAL A 189 12.79 16.01 -19.96
CA VAL A 189 12.91 14.64 -20.45
C VAL A 189 12.97 13.75 -19.22
N THR A 190 12.08 12.77 -19.14
CA THR A 190 11.94 11.89 -17.98
C THR A 190 11.94 10.42 -18.40
N LEU A 191 12.48 9.57 -17.54
CA LEU A 191 12.39 8.12 -17.60
C LEU A 191 12.27 7.64 -16.17
N ASP A 192 11.19 6.93 -15.87
CA ASP A 192 10.97 6.29 -14.59
C ASP A 192 11.37 4.82 -14.70
N VAL A 193 12.48 4.46 -14.05
CA VAL A 193 12.95 3.07 -14.03
C VAL A 193 12.59 2.36 -12.73
N THR A 194 11.84 3.02 -11.85
CA THR A 194 11.47 2.47 -10.56
C THR A 194 10.30 1.53 -10.80
N ALA A 195 10.46 0.26 -10.46
CA ALA A 195 9.35 -0.68 -10.51
C ALA A 195 8.50 -0.58 -9.24
N PRO A 196 7.17 -0.74 -9.35
CA PRO A 196 6.33 -0.89 -8.19
C PRO A 196 6.68 -2.21 -7.49
N GLN A 197 6.76 -2.18 -6.16
CA GLN A 197 6.81 -3.37 -5.33
C GLN A 197 5.49 -3.49 -4.56
N VAL A 198 5.18 -4.70 -4.10
CA VAL A 198 3.97 -4.96 -3.31
C VAL A 198 4.30 -5.48 -1.92
N VAL A 199 3.53 -4.99 -0.95
CA VAL A 199 3.54 -5.44 0.43
C VAL A 199 2.11 -5.79 0.82
N LEU A 200 1.87 -7.05 1.17
CA LEU A 200 0.60 -7.47 1.76
C LEU A 200 0.45 -6.84 3.16
N ASP A 201 -0.68 -6.16 3.40
CA ASP A 201 -1.01 -5.58 4.70
C ASP A 201 -1.36 -6.68 5.70
N MET A 202 -0.33 -7.16 6.40
CA MET A 202 -0.43 -8.25 7.35
C MET A 202 0.70 -8.17 8.36
N ARG A 203 0.46 -8.76 9.53
CA ARG A 203 1.48 -8.89 10.58
C ARG A 203 2.67 -9.74 10.16
N ALA A 204 3.77 -9.53 10.87
CA ALA A 204 5.02 -10.27 10.68
C ALA A 204 4.86 -11.79 10.82
N GLU A 205 3.93 -12.25 11.65
CA GLU A 205 3.66 -13.69 11.86
C GLU A 205 2.94 -14.35 10.70
N ARG A 206 2.33 -13.56 9.80
CA ARG A 206 1.59 -14.04 8.63
C ARG A 206 0.47 -15.01 8.99
N VAL A 207 -0.31 -14.64 10.00
CA VAL A 207 -1.46 -15.41 10.48
C VAL A 207 -2.70 -14.55 10.36
N LEU A 208 -3.78 -15.15 9.85
CA LEU A 208 -5.08 -14.51 9.72
C LEU A 208 -6.18 -15.38 10.37
N PRO A 209 -7.23 -14.75 10.94
CA PRO A 209 -8.41 -15.47 11.39
C PRO A 209 -9.18 -16.07 10.20
N ALA A 210 -9.73 -17.26 10.38
CA ALA A 210 -10.71 -17.81 9.46
C ALA A 210 -11.92 -16.88 9.41
N GLY A 211 -12.46 -16.69 8.20
CA GLY A 211 -13.49 -15.70 7.92
C GLY A 211 -12.96 -14.34 7.48
N THR A 212 -11.64 -14.11 7.41
CA THR A 212 -11.08 -12.87 6.86
C THR A 212 -11.66 -12.60 5.47
N PRO A 213 -12.42 -11.50 5.29
CA PRO A 213 -13.16 -11.25 4.06
C PRO A 213 -12.36 -10.45 3.04
N GLU A 214 -11.20 -9.92 3.41
CA GLU A 214 -10.44 -9.00 2.57
C GLU A 214 -8.94 -9.13 2.84
N LEU A 215 -8.14 -9.03 1.77
CA LEU A 215 -6.70 -8.83 1.84
C LEU A 215 -6.35 -7.52 1.14
N THR A 216 -5.51 -6.69 1.76
CA THR A 216 -5.09 -5.41 1.19
C THR A 216 -3.64 -5.50 0.71
N LEU A 217 -3.43 -5.24 -0.57
CA LEU A 217 -2.12 -5.04 -1.17
C LEU A 217 -1.77 -3.56 -1.10
N ASN A 218 -0.55 -3.24 -0.65
CA ASN A 218 0.01 -1.89 -0.72
C ASN A 218 1.15 -1.87 -1.73
N PHE A 219 1.18 -0.86 -2.59
CA PHE A 219 2.24 -0.66 -3.57
C PHE A 219 3.21 0.44 -3.12
N THR A 220 4.48 0.35 -3.54
CA THR A 220 5.46 1.42 -3.28
C THR A 220 5.20 2.69 -4.10
N GLU A 221 4.41 2.58 -5.17
CA GLU A 221 4.00 3.66 -6.05
C GLU A 221 2.67 3.33 -6.77
N PRO A 222 2.01 4.31 -7.41
CA PRO A 222 0.73 4.10 -8.08
C PRO A 222 0.78 3.13 -9.26
N VAL A 223 -0.07 2.10 -9.25
CA VAL A 223 -0.23 1.13 -10.36
C VAL A 223 -1.39 1.47 -11.29
N GLN A 224 -1.26 1.13 -12.58
CA GLN A 224 -2.25 1.41 -13.63
C GLN A 224 -3.56 0.64 -13.44
N GLY A 225 -3.46 -0.55 -12.88
CA GLY A 225 -4.56 -1.48 -12.75
C GLY A 225 -4.13 -2.74 -12.03
N VAL A 226 -5.09 -3.38 -11.40
CA VAL A 226 -4.95 -4.75 -10.88
C VAL A 226 -6.23 -5.47 -11.24
N ALA A 227 -6.12 -6.54 -12.03
CA ALA A 227 -7.23 -7.39 -12.42
C ALA A 227 -7.19 -8.71 -11.64
N GLU A 228 -8.33 -9.42 -11.60
CA GLU A 228 -8.40 -10.77 -11.04
C GLU A 228 -7.38 -11.73 -11.68
N SER A 229 -7.04 -11.55 -12.96
CA SER A 229 -6.04 -12.36 -13.66
C SER A 229 -4.62 -12.17 -13.14
N ASP A 230 -4.34 -11.06 -12.47
CA ASP A 230 -3.03 -10.75 -11.90
C ASP A 230 -2.85 -11.38 -10.52
N ILE A 231 -3.90 -12.00 -9.97
CA ILE A 231 -3.94 -12.55 -8.62
C ILE A 231 -4.10 -14.07 -8.70
N SER A 232 -3.22 -14.79 -8.01
CA SER A 232 -3.37 -16.22 -7.80
C SER A 232 -3.25 -16.52 -6.31
N LEU A 233 -4.37 -16.87 -5.67
CA LEU A 233 -4.36 -17.43 -4.34
C LEU A 233 -4.47 -18.96 -4.43
N GLN A 234 -3.61 -19.69 -3.72
CA GLN A 234 -3.68 -21.15 -3.64
C GLN A 234 -3.73 -21.58 -2.19
N GLU A 235 -4.67 -22.45 -1.87
CA GLU A 235 -4.67 -23.22 -0.63
C GLU A 235 -4.18 -24.64 -0.91
N SER A 236 -3.44 -25.21 0.04
CA SER A 236 -2.75 -26.49 -0.09
C SER A 236 -3.68 -27.70 -0.35
N ALA A 237 -4.92 -27.68 0.13
CA ALA A 237 -5.89 -28.77 0.05
C ALA A 237 -7.05 -28.53 -0.95
N LEU A 238 -7.51 -27.29 -1.08
CA LEU A 238 -8.62 -26.83 -1.91
C LEU A 238 -8.16 -26.40 -3.31
N GLY A 239 -6.87 -26.07 -3.46
CA GLY A 239 -6.29 -25.62 -4.73
C GLY A 239 -6.48 -24.11 -4.96
N PRO A 240 -6.56 -23.67 -6.22
CA PRO A 240 -6.70 -22.25 -6.55
C PRO A 240 -8.01 -21.64 -6.05
N ILE A 241 -7.89 -20.47 -5.43
CA ILE A 241 -9.00 -19.64 -4.95
C ILE A 241 -8.93 -18.33 -5.73
N VAL A 242 -10.08 -17.90 -6.26
CA VAL A 242 -10.22 -16.64 -6.99
C VAL A 242 -10.95 -15.65 -6.08
N PRO A 243 -10.45 -14.42 -5.90
CA PRO A 243 -11.20 -13.37 -5.21
C PRO A 243 -12.57 -13.14 -5.85
N ASP A 244 -13.57 -12.76 -5.05
CA ASP A 244 -14.89 -12.37 -5.54
C ASP A 244 -14.88 -10.97 -6.18
N ASP A 245 -13.97 -10.11 -5.75
CA ASP A 245 -13.75 -8.76 -6.31
C ASP A 245 -12.30 -8.33 -6.09
N VAL A 246 -11.80 -7.48 -6.99
CA VAL A 246 -10.48 -6.83 -6.90
C VAL A 246 -10.65 -5.35 -7.20
N VAL A 247 -10.46 -4.52 -6.18
CA VAL A 247 -10.72 -3.07 -6.26
C VAL A 247 -9.42 -2.31 -6.01
N LEU A 248 -8.92 -1.64 -7.05
CA LEU A 248 -7.81 -0.69 -6.94
C LEU A 248 -8.31 0.64 -6.36
N ALA A 249 -7.60 1.18 -5.37
CA ALA A 249 -7.86 2.49 -4.81
C ALA A 249 -7.63 3.60 -5.86
N PRO A 250 -8.35 4.75 -5.78
CA PRO A 250 -8.24 5.81 -6.78
C PRO A 250 -6.85 6.44 -6.92
N ASP A 251 -6.00 6.32 -5.91
CA ASP A 251 -4.62 6.78 -5.92
C ASP A 251 -3.63 5.76 -6.50
N GLY A 252 -4.10 4.55 -6.84
CA GLY A 252 -3.29 3.45 -7.36
C GLY A 252 -2.35 2.83 -6.31
N MET A 253 -2.39 3.25 -5.05
CA MET A 253 -1.42 2.84 -4.02
C MET A 253 -1.80 1.56 -3.29
N SER A 254 -3.05 1.11 -3.42
CA SER A 254 -3.52 -0.10 -2.75
C SER A 254 -4.61 -0.81 -3.53
N ALA A 255 -4.68 -2.14 -3.42
CA ALA A 255 -5.76 -2.95 -3.99
C ALA A 255 -6.36 -3.86 -2.92
N ALA A 256 -7.70 -3.86 -2.82
CA ALA A 256 -8.46 -4.74 -1.93
C ALA A 256 -8.91 -5.98 -2.69
N LEU A 257 -8.57 -7.16 -2.17
CA LEU A 257 -9.01 -8.47 -2.66
C LEU A 257 -10.14 -8.97 -1.76
N THR A 258 -11.37 -9.03 -2.25
CA THR A 258 -12.52 -9.44 -1.44
C THR A 258 -12.82 -10.93 -1.59
N PHE A 259 -13.12 -11.58 -0.48
CA PHE A 259 -13.59 -12.96 -0.37
C PHE A 259 -14.90 -12.94 0.43
N ALA A 260 -16.05 -12.92 -0.25
CA ALA A 260 -17.36 -12.74 0.35
C ALA A 260 -17.73 -13.84 1.37
N ALA A 261 -17.20 -15.06 1.18
CA ALA A 261 -17.34 -16.16 2.13
C ALA A 261 -16.26 -16.18 3.22
N GLY A 262 -15.26 -15.30 3.14
CA GLY A 262 -14.07 -15.30 3.95
C GLY A 262 -13.08 -16.42 3.61
N LEU A 263 -11.81 -16.24 3.97
CA LEU A 263 -10.79 -17.29 3.90
C LEU A 263 -11.11 -18.38 4.93
N LEU A 264 -11.06 -19.65 4.52
CA LEU A 264 -11.46 -20.76 5.38
C LEU A 264 -10.25 -21.40 6.07
N ALA A 265 -10.45 -21.94 7.26
CA ALA A 265 -9.52 -22.90 7.86
C ALA A 265 -10.06 -24.32 7.60
N ALA A 266 -9.74 -24.90 6.44
CA ALA A 266 -10.17 -26.24 6.04
C ALA A 266 -9.24 -27.35 6.56
N ALA A 267 -8.04 -26.97 7.00
CA ALA A 267 -7.04 -27.80 7.68
C ALA A 267 -6.45 -27.04 8.88
N ALA A 268 -5.70 -27.72 9.75
CA ALA A 268 -4.99 -27.07 10.86
C ALA A 268 -3.50 -27.46 10.89
N PRO A 269 -2.58 -26.48 10.72
CA PRO A 269 -2.82 -25.15 10.13
C PRO A 269 -3.28 -25.25 8.67
N ASP A 270 -4.11 -24.31 8.22
CA ASP A 270 -4.36 -24.11 6.80
C ASP A 270 -3.36 -23.10 6.23
N THR A 271 -2.76 -23.38 5.08
CA THR A 271 -1.69 -22.53 4.49
C THR A 271 -2.07 -22.08 3.10
N TYR A 272 -2.06 -20.76 2.94
CA TYR A 272 -2.37 -20.05 1.71
C TYR A 272 -1.08 -19.49 1.11
N THR A 273 -1.01 -19.48 -0.22
CA THR A 273 0.04 -18.85 -1.00
C THR A 273 -0.59 -17.85 -1.96
N LEU A 274 -0.34 -16.57 -1.72
CA LEU A 274 -0.74 -15.49 -2.60
C LEU A 274 0.40 -15.20 -3.58
N ARG A 275 0.02 -15.04 -4.84
CA ARG A 275 0.86 -14.48 -5.89
C ARG A 275 0.22 -13.25 -6.52
N VAL A 276 1.03 -12.22 -6.76
CA VAL A 276 0.68 -11.06 -7.58
C VAL A 276 1.65 -11.08 -8.76
N LEU A 277 1.12 -11.15 -9.98
CA LEU A 277 1.91 -11.30 -11.20
C LEU A 277 2.57 -9.97 -11.62
N ASP A 278 3.66 -10.08 -12.38
CA ASP A 278 4.38 -8.94 -12.96
C ASP A 278 3.63 -8.22 -14.09
N SER A 279 2.44 -8.68 -14.45
CA SER A 279 1.52 -7.96 -15.33
C SER A 279 0.94 -6.69 -14.68
N VAL A 280 1.03 -6.55 -13.36
CA VAL A 280 0.75 -5.29 -12.66
C VAL A 280 1.88 -4.30 -12.96
N MET A 281 1.54 -3.12 -13.45
CA MET A 281 2.50 -2.09 -13.87
C MET A 281 2.23 -0.75 -13.19
N ASP A 282 3.25 0.06 -12.98
CA ASP A 282 3.11 1.45 -12.53
C ASP A 282 2.57 2.37 -13.64
N MET A 283 2.38 3.66 -13.35
CA MET A 283 1.96 4.66 -14.34
C MET A 283 2.93 4.83 -15.52
N ALA A 284 4.20 4.51 -15.35
CA ALA A 284 5.22 4.60 -16.38
C ALA A 284 5.24 3.36 -17.29
N GLY A 285 4.66 2.24 -16.84
CA GLY A 285 4.64 0.97 -17.55
C GLY A 285 5.70 -0.02 -17.07
N ASN A 286 6.42 0.24 -15.97
CA ASN A 286 7.34 -0.73 -15.39
C ASN A 286 6.55 -1.89 -14.77
N PRO A 287 6.87 -3.15 -15.12
CA PRO A 287 6.35 -4.33 -14.43
C PRO A 287 6.68 -4.33 -12.94
N LEU A 288 5.83 -4.96 -12.13
CA LEU A 288 6.07 -5.21 -10.71
C LEU A 288 7.45 -5.84 -10.49
N ASP A 289 8.23 -5.30 -9.57
CA ASP A 289 9.40 -5.97 -8.97
C ASP A 289 8.89 -6.91 -7.88
N GLY A 290 8.41 -8.08 -8.30
CA GLY A 290 7.72 -9.01 -7.41
C GLY A 290 8.64 -9.72 -6.42
N ASP A 291 9.91 -9.94 -6.79
CA ASP A 291 10.89 -10.59 -5.92
C ASP A 291 11.75 -9.61 -5.09
N GLY A 292 11.62 -8.31 -5.36
CA GLY A 292 12.25 -7.23 -4.61
C GLY A 292 13.75 -7.11 -4.88
N ASP A 293 14.21 -7.52 -6.06
CA ASP A 293 15.63 -7.49 -6.42
C ASP A 293 16.09 -6.12 -6.98
N GLY A 294 15.15 -5.19 -7.15
CA GLY A 294 15.37 -3.86 -7.70
C GLY A 294 15.26 -3.78 -9.22
N THR A 295 14.84 -4.87 -9.88
CA THR A 295 14.61 -4.94 -11.33
C THR A 295 13.12 -5.19 -11.60
N PRO A 296 12.51 -4.51 -12.58
CA PRO A 296 11.14 -4.82 -12.99
C PRO A 296 10.99 -6.29 -13.43
N GLY A 297 9.95 -6.97 -12.95
CA GLY A 297 9.57 -8.33 -13.31
C GLY A 297 9.50 -9.31 -12.14
N GLY A 298 9.02 -10.52 -12.42
CA GLY A 298 8.88 -11.59 -11.42
C GLY A 298 7.63 -11.46 -10.56
N ASP A 299 7.11 -12.59 -10.08
CA ASP A 299 5.89 -12.61 -9.27
C ASP A 299 6.21 -12.30 -7.80
N TYR A 300 5.40 -11.43 -7.17
CA TYR A 300 5.35 -11.39 -5.73
C TYR A 300 4.76 -12.68 -5.20
N GLN A 301 5.39 -13.27 -4.19
CA GLN A 301 4.90 -14.48 -3.56
C GLN A 301 5.00 -14.39 -2.04
N VAL A 302 3.88 -14.60 -1.36
CA VAL A 302 3.82 -14.68 0.10
C VAL A 302 2.95 -15.86 0.53
N SER A 303 3.40 -16.59 1.56
CA SER A 303 2.61 -17.62 2.22
C SER A 303 2.22 -17.17 3.62
N PHE A 304 0.99 -17.45 4.01
CA PHE A 304 0.41 -17.13 5.31
C PHE A 304 -0.50 -18.27 5.79
N SER A 305 -0.74 -18.34 7.10
CA SER A 305 -1.61 -19.35 7.70
C SER A 305 -2.96 -18.78 8.09
N VAL A 306 -4.00 -19.58 7.99
CA VAL A 306 -5.35 -19.24 8.46
C VAL A 306 -5.73 -20.20 9.60
N PHE A 307 -6.10 -19.64 10.75
CA PHE A 307 -6.52 -20.40 11.93
C PHE A 307 -7.97 -20.12 12.30
N ILE A 308 -8.60 -21.07 12.98
CA ILE A 308 -9.88 -20.81 13.65
C ILE A 308 -9.63 -19.72 14.71
N PRO A 309 -10.41 -18.62 14.75
CA PRO A 309 -10.24 -17.61 15.78
C PRO A 309 -10.31 -18.23 17.18
N GLY A 310 -9.32 -17.96 18.02
CA GLY A 310 -9.22 -18.55 19.35
C GLY A 310 -8.36 -19.82 19.45
N ASP A 311 -7.92 -20.43 18.35
CA ASP A 311 -7.00 -21.58 18.34
C ASP A 311 -5.55 -21.09 18.39
N ALA A 312 -5.06 -20.76 19.59
CA ALA A 312 -3.71 -20.22 19.80
C ALA A 312 -2.63 -21.23 19.41
N ASN A 313 -2.87 -22.52 19.62
CA ASN A 313 -1.85 -23.54 19.38
C ASN A 313 -1.92 -24.16 17.97
N GLY A 314 -2.92 -23.77 17.17
CA GLY A 314 -3.07 -24.14 15.77
C GLY A 314 -3.37 -25.61 15.53
N ASN A 315 -3.95 -26.31 16.53
CA ASN A 315 -4.26 -27.74 16.41
C ASN A 315 -5.61 -28.02 15.73
N GLY A 316 -6.34 -26.96 15.38
CA GLY A 316 -7.64 -27.03 14.74
C GLY A 316 -8.80 -27.23 15.70
N VAL A 317 -8.61 -27.01 17.00
CA VAL A 317 -9.65 -27.09 18.05
C VAL A 317 -9.46 -25.94 19.03
N VAL A 318 -10.49 -25.14 19.26
CA VAL A 318 -10.47 -24.07 20.25
C VAL A 318 -10.88 -24.63 21.61
N ASP A 319 -9.92 -24.80 22.52
CA ASP A 319 -10.17 -25.43 23.81
C ASP A 319 -9.50 -24.71 25.00
N GLY A 320 -9.43 -25.39 26.14
CA GLY A 320 -8.86 -24.84 27.37
C GLY A 320 -7.34 -24.67 27.33
N LEU A 321 -6.63 -25.30 26.38
CA LEU A 321 -5.21 -25.07 26.16
C LEU A 321 -4.97 -23.72 25.51
N ASP A 322 -5.85 -23.27 24.61
CA ASP A 322 -5.76 -21.93 24.00
C ASP A 322 -6.08 -20.84 25.00
N TYR A 323 -7.06 -21.08 25.89
CA TYR A 323 -7.31 -20.20 27.03
C TYR A 323 -6.06 -20.02 27.90
N ASN A 324 -5.30 -21.09 28.13
CA ASN A 324 -4.08 -20.98 28.93
C ASN A 324 -3.03 -20.12 28.21
N ALA A 325 -2.94 -20.20 26.88
CA ALA A 325 -2.05 -19.35 26.10
C ALA A 325 -2.40 -17.87 26.29
N TRP A 326 -3.66 -17.49 26.07
CA TRP A 326 -4.15 -16.13 26.32
C TRP A 326 -3.95 -15.69 27.78
N SER A 327 -4.35 -16.52 28.75
CA SER A 327 -4.32 -16.16 30.18
C SER A 327 -2.90 -15.94 30.70
N LEU A 328 -1.90 -16.59 30.12
CA LEU A 328 -0.49 -16.39 30.48
C LEU A 328 0.07 -15.05 29.94
N HIS A 329 -0.55 -14.50 28.89
CA HIS A 329 -0.11 -13.30 28.20
C HIS A 329 -1.10 -12.12 28.32
N TYR A 330 -2.09 -12.20 29.21
CA TYR A 330 -3.06 -11.13 29.42
C TYR A 330 -2.37 -9.77 29.68
N GLN A 331 -2.74 -8.76 28.89
CA GLN A 331 -2.17 -7.41 28.84
C GLN A 331 -0.70 -7.34 28.43
N GLN A 332 -0.18 -8.36 27.76
CA GLN A 332 1.17 -8.38 27.22
C GLN A 332 1.12 -8.29 25.71
N ALA A 333 2.19 -7.70 25.14
CA ALA A 333 2.38 -7.73 23.70
C ALA A 333 2.71 -9.16 23.25
N GLY A 334 2.14 -9.57 22.13
CA GLY A 334 2.31 -10.91 21.60
C GLY A 334 1.62 -11.03 20.24
N GLY A 335 1.64 -12.24 19.69
CA GLY A 335 0.90 -12.55 18.48
C GLY A 335 -0.12 -13.66 18.72
N TRP A 336 -0.44 -14.36 17.64
CA TRP A 336 -1.56 -15.30 17.64
C TRP A 336 -1.37 -16.42 18.68
N ALA A 337 -0.16 -16.95 18.79
CA ALA A 337 0.17 -18.03 19.72
C ALA A 337 0.16 -17.60 21.19
N GLU A 338 0.29 -16.30 21.45
CA GLU A 338 0.15 -15.69 22.78
C GLU A 338 -1.29 -15.28 23.09
N GLY A 339 -2.23 -15.47 22.15
CA GLY A 339 -3.65 -15.21 22.35
C GLY A 339 -4.11 -13.83 21.90
N ASP A 340 -3.37 -13.15 21.02
CA ASP A 340 -3.84 -11.98 20.27
C ASP A 340 -4.59 -12.46 19.01
N PHE A 341 -5.89 -12.71 19.15
CA PHE A 341 -6.76 -13.29 18.12
C PHE A 341 -7.39 -12.23 17.23
N ASN A 342 -7.39 -10.96 17.63
CA ASN A 342 -7.86 -9.84 16.81
C ASN A 342 -6.73 -9.18 15.99
N GLY A 343 -5.48 -9.47 16.30
CA GLY A 343 -4.32 -8.92 15.62
C GLY A 343 -4.08 -7.44 15.93
N ASP A 344 -4.34 -6.97 17.15
CA ASP A 344 -4.08 -5.58 17.57
C ASP A 344 -2.74 -5.38 18.32
N GLY A 345 -2.11 -6.48 18.74
CA GLY A 345 -0.73 -6.53 19.25
C GLY A 345 -0.67 -6.84 20.72
N THR A 346 -1.82 -6.97 21.38
CA THR A 346 -1.94 -7.19 22.81
C THR A 346 -2.98 -8.26 23.09
N ALA A 347 -2.61 -9.32 23.83
CA ALA A 347 -3.60 -10.30 24.26
C ALA A 347 -4.45 -9.70 25.41
N ASP A 348 -5.69 -9.32 25.14
CA ASP A 348 -6.54 -8.59 26.09
C ASP A 348 -7.98 -9.14 26.18
N GLY A 349 -8.89 -8.35 26.78
CA GLY A 349 -10.28 -8.76 26.97
C GLY A 349 -11.08 -8.93 25.68
N LEU A 350 -10.68 -8.31 24.58
CA LEU A 350 -11.28 -8.48 23.26
C LEU A 350 -10.93 -9.86 22.69
N ASP A 351 -9.70 -10.32 22.86
CA ASP A 351 -9.29 -11.66 22.43
C ASP A 351 -9.97 -12.75 23.24
N TYR A 352 -10.16 -12.54 24.55
CA TYR A 352 -10.96 -13.44 25.37
C TYR A 352 -12.36 -13.63 24.81
N ASN A 353 -13.00 -12.54 24.33
CA ASN A 353 -14.33 -12.65 23.73
C ASN A 353 -14.29 -13.48 22.45
N ILE A 354 -13.24 -13.35 21.64
CA ILE A 354 -13.04 -14.17 20.43
C ILE A 354 -12.93 -15.65 20.82
N TRP A 355 -11.98 -16.00 21.70
CA TRP A 355 -11.84 -17.37 22.18
C TRP A 355 -13.15 -17.92 22.78
N SER A 356 -13.85 -17.13 23.59
CA SER A 356 -15.09 -17.57 24.25
C SER A 356 -16.23 -17.81 23.26
N ILE A 357 -16.28 -17.10 22.13
CA ILE A 357 -17.31 -17.29 21.09
C ILE A 357 -17.03 -18.56 20.30
N HIS A 358 -15.75 -18.89 20.11
CA HIS A 358 -15.30 -20.03 19.31
C HIS A 358 -14.99 -21.29 20.14
N TYR A 359 -15.20 -21.27 21.45
CA TYR A 359 -14.90 -22.42 22.31
C TYR A 359 -15.64 -23.69 21.85
N LEU A 360 -14.88 -24.76 21.59
CA LEU A 360 -15.28 -26.04 20.98
C LEU A 360 -15.46 -26.03 19.46
N ASP A 361 -15.13 -24.94 18.77
CA ASP A 361 -15.00 -24.97 17.31
C ASP A 361 -13.80 -25.84 16.92
N GLU A 362 -13.98 -26.62 15.85
CA GLU A 362 -12.96 -27.52 15.31
C GLU A 362 -12.98 -27.55 13.78
N VAL A 363 -11.82 -27.77 13.16
CA VAL A 363 -11.70 -27.84 11.70
C VAL A 363 -12.53 -29.02 11.18
N GLY A 364 -13.44 -28.74 10.23
CA GLY A 364 -14.25 -29.75 9.55
C GLY A 364 -15.73 -29.82 9.96
N GLN A 365 -16.25 -28.90 10.77
CA GLN A 365 -17.71 -28.78 10.96
C GLN A 365 -18.36 -27.83 9.95
N ALA A 366 -19.10 -28.40 9.00
CA ALA A 366 -20.13 -27.69 8.24
C ALA A 366 -21.30 -27.28 9.18
N PRO A 367 -22.06 -26.21 8.91
CA PRO A 367 -23.06 -25.68 9.84
C PRO A 367 -24.08 -26.74 10.25
N ALA A 368 -24.17 -26.99 11.56
CA ALA A 368 -25.01 -28.00 12.19
C ALA A 368 -26.51 -27.68 12.01
N GLY A 369 -27.08 -28.16 10.91
CA GLY A 369 -28.52 -28.17 10.65
C GLY A 369 -29.09 -29.58 10.63
N ALA A 370 -29.03 -30.32 11.73
CA ALA A 370 -29.83 -31.54 11.90
C ALA A 370 -30.14 -31.79 13.39
N GLN A 371 -31.24 -31.20 13.86
CA GLN A 371 -31.89 -31.68 15.08
C GLN A 371 -32.42 -33.10 14.84
N THR A 372 -31.69 -34.12 15.29
CA THR A 372 -32.30 -35.44 15.51
C THR A 372 -33.13 -35.39 16.77
N GLN A 373 -34.42 -35.17 16.57
CA GLN A 373 -35.50 -35.42 17.51
C GLN A 373 -35.41 -36.87 18.00
N VAL A 374 -35.02 -37.09 19.25
CA VAL A 374 -35.08 -38.42 19.86
C VAL A 374 -36.51 -38.63 20.36
N GLU A 375 -37.24 -39.48 19.63
CA GLU A 375 -38.60 -39.91 19.95
C GLU A 375 -38.58 -40.70 21.28
N ALA A 376 -39.44 -40.31 22.22
CA ALA A 376 -39.59 -40.98 23.51
C ALA A 376 -40.28 -42.34 23.33
N GLY A 377 -39.48 -43.41 23.23
CA GLY A 377 -39.95 -44.80 23.28
C GLY A 377 -39.80 -45.37 24.70
N GLU A 378 -40.93 -45.76 25.29
CA GLU A 378 -41.01 -46.43 26.59
C GLU A 378 -40.09 -47.67 26.70
N VAL A 379 -39.34 -47.77 27.80
CA VAL A 379 -38.85 -49.05 28.32
C VAL A 379 -39.04 -49.13 29.84
N THR A 380 -39.83 -50.12 30.24
CA THR A 380 -40.13 -50.54 31.62
C THR A 380 -38.90 -51.03 32.40
N PRO A 381 -38.91 -51.03 33.75
CA PRO A 381 -37.71 -51.15 34.57
C PRO A 381 -37.33 -52.60 34.90
N ALA A 382 -36.02 -52.86 34.97
CA ALA A 382 -35.48 -54.01 35.69
C ALA A 382 -34.20 -53.61 36.44
N LEU A 383 -34.32 -53.58 37.77
CA LEU A 383 -33.25 -53.42 38.75
C LEU A 383 -32.23 -54.56 38.66
N ALA A 384 -30.94 -54.26 38.75
CA ALA A 384 -30.02 -54.89 39.71
C ALA A 384 -28.57 -54.37 39.59
N GLY A 385 -28.08 -53.79 40.69
CA GLY A 385 -26.68 -53.87 41.13
C GLY A 385 -25.71 -52.81 40.61
N LEU A 386 -25.42 -51.78 41.40
CA LEU A 386 -24.23 -51.74 42.27
C LEU A 386 -24.24 -50.48 43.15
N SER A 387 -23.67 -50.66 44.33
CA SER A 387 -23.83 -49.94 45.59
C SER A 387 -23.12 -48.57 45.67
N VAL A 388 -23.78 -47.66 46.38
CA VAL A 388 -23.25 -46.39 46.90
C VAL A 388 -22.61 -46.64 48.27
N GLU A 389 -21.33 -46.34 48.40
CA GLU A 389 -20.61 -46.07 49.66
C GLU A 389 -19.63 -44.92 49.35
N GLY A 390 -19.40 -43.87 50.12
CA GLY A 390 -19.97 -43.36 51.35
C GLY A 390 -19.16 -42.08 51.64
N TRP A 391 -19.81 -40.93 51.74
CA TRP A 391 -19.14 -39.68 52.15
C TRP A 391 -19.45 -39.45 53.63
N PRO A 392 -18.46 -39.40 54.54
CA PRO A 392 -18.72 -39.03 55.91
C PRO A 392 -18.80 -37.50 56.04
N THR A 393 -19.93 -37.06 56.58
CA THR A 393 -20.18 -35.70 57.07
C THR A 393 -19.69 -35.55 58.51
N GLY A 394 -19.05 -34.43 58.84
CA GLY A 394 -19.24 -33.78 60.16
C GLY A 394 -17.99 -33.27 60.93
N ALA A 395 -18.09 -31.99 61.31
CA ALA A 395 -17.75 -31.38 62.60
C ALA A 395 -16.36 -30.72 62.85
N ASP A 396 -16.44 -29.39 63.06
CA ASP A 396 -15.88 -28.56 64.14
C ASP A 396 -14.46 -28.80 64.69
N GLY A 397 -13.62 -27.75 64.64
CA GLY A 397 -12.41 -27.67 65.45
C GLY A 397 -11.50 -26.46 65.16
N ALA A 398 -11.68 -25.39 65.92
CA ALA A 398 -10.79 -24.22 65.97
C ALA A 398 -9.47 -24.51 66.69
N LEU A 399 -8.33 -23.98 66.20
CA LEU A 399 -7.06 -23.74 66.93
C LEU A 399 -6.28 -22.62 66.19
N SER A 400 -6.18 -21.37 66.66
CA SER A 400 -5.36 -20.81 67.77
C SER A 400 -3.86 -20.65 67.46
N TYR A 401 -3.41 -19.40 67.45
CA TYR A 401 -2.04 -18.87 67.24
C TYR A 401 -1.01 -19.29 68.30
N GLY A 402 0.26 -19.34 67.91
CA GLY A 402 1.44 -19.34 68.79
C GLY A 402 2.67 -18.75 68.09
N GLU A 403 3.15 -17.61 68.60
CA GLU A 403 4.34 -16.88 68.14
C GLU A 403 5.67 -17.55 68.53
N GLY A 404 6.75 -17.30 67.77
CA GLY A 404 8.12 -17.56 68.24
C GLY A 404 9.24 -17.56 67.21
N SER A 405 9.79 -16.37 66.95
CA SER A 405 11.23 -16.03 66.85
C SER A 405 12.19 -16.79 65.89
N ALA A 406 12.77 -16.03 64.95
CA ALA A 406 13.90 -16.38 64.06
C ALA A 406 15.25 -16.59 64.81
N PRO A 407 16.32 -17.14 64.15
CA PRO A 407 17.19 -16.29 63.31
C PRO A 407 17.88 -16.96 62.07
N VAL A 408 17.97 -16.16 60.98
CA VAL A 408 19.13 -15.79 60.12
C VAL A 408 20.08 -16.84 59.48
N ALA A 409 20.13 -16.72 58.13
CA ALA A 409 21.25 -16.83 57.16
C ALA A 409 21.59 -18.15 56.42
N GLY A 410 21.45 -18.10 55.08
CA GLY A 410 22.52 -18.47 54.15
C GLY A 410 22.21 -19.50 53.04
N GLY A 411 21.82 -19.03 51.84
CA GLY A 411 22.41 -19.42 50.54
C GLY A 411 22.02 -20.74 49.82
N GLN A 412 21.34 -20.55 48.68
CA GLN A 412 21.30 -21.32 47.40
C GLN A 412 20.50 -22.63 47.22
N GLU A 413 19.55 -22.49 46.27
CA GLU A 413 19.12 -23.38 45.16
C GLU A 413 18.27 -24.65 45.41
N GLY A 414 17.09 -24.67 44.77
CA GLY A 414 16.23 -25.84 44.56
C GLY A 414 14.77 -25.60 44.98
N PRO A 415 13.77 -25.97 44.15
CA PRO A 415 12.44 -25.34 44.13
C PRO A 415 11.53 -25.83 45.25
N PRO A 416 10.41 -25.14 45.51
CA PRO A 416 9.24 -25.89 45.91
C PRO A 416 8.00 -25.52 45.11
N ALA A 417 7.30 -26.59 44.74
CA ALA A 417 5.87 -26.61 44.55
C ALA A 417 5.17 -25.83 45.67
N ALA A 418 4.21 -24.99 45.32
CA ALA A 418 3.17 -24.54 46.23
C ALA A 418 1.89 -24.29 45.43
N ALA A 419 1.09 -25.34 45.33
CA ALA A 419 -0.35 -25.17 45.31
C ALA A 419 -0.79 -24.71 46.71
N LEU A 420 -1.83 -23.86 46.74
CA LEU A 420 -2.70 -23.51 47.87
C LEU A 420 -2.12 -22.51 48.89
N ASP A 421 -2.45 -21.22 48.71
CA ASP A 421 -3.16 -20.45 49.75
C ASP A 421 -3.75 -19.16 49.14
N LEU A 422 -5.03 -19.19 48.75
CA LEU A 422 -5.77 -17.99 48.34
C LEU A 422 -6.80 -17.68 49.43
N LEU A 423 -6.32 -17.05 50.51
CA LEU A 423 -7.18 -16.45 51.54
C LEU A 423 -6.52 -15.18 52.09
N GLY A 424 -6.97 -14.03 51.57
CA GLY A 424 -6.97 -12.76 52.28
C GLY A 424 -5.74 -11.86 52.13
N VAL A 425 -5.73 -11.04 51.08
CA VAL A 425 -5.21 -9.67 51.19
C VAL A 425 -6.27 -8.70 50.65
N LEU A 426 -7.06 -8.18 51.58
CA LEU A 426 -7.90 -7.00 51.37
C LEU A 426 -6.97 -5.80 51.22
N GLY A 427 -7.01 -5.16 50.05
CA GLY A 427 -6.37 -3.88 49.82
C GLY A 427 -7.00 -2.79 50.69
N ARG A 428 -6.15 -2.05 51.41
CA ARG A 428 -6.50 -0.69 51.87
C ARG A 428 -6.62 0.18 50.62
N ALA A 429 -7.77 0.81 50.44
CA ALA A 429 -7.94 1.90 49.50
C ALA A 429 -7.06 3.08 49.95
N ASP A 430 -6.16 3.53 49.08
CA ASP A 430 -5.58 4.86 49.13
C ASP A 430 -6.37 5.72 48.13
N GLU A 431 -7.17 6.64 48.67
CA GLU A 431 -8.02 7.53 47.90
C GLU A 431 -7.19 8.68 47.30
N THR A 432 -6.60 8.51 46.12
CA THR A 432 -6.22 9.64 45.24
C THR A 432 -6.05 9.21 43.77
N ALA A 433 -7.15 8.85 43.11
CA ALA A 433 -7.35 9.06 41.67
C ALA A 433 -8.84 8.86 41.37
N GLY A 434 -9.48 9.86 40.77
CA GLY A 434 -10.90 9.81 40.48
C GLY A 434 -11.21 8.90 39.30
N GLU A 435 -11.79 7.74 39.58
CA GLU A 435 -12.69 7.00 38.68
C GLU A 435 -13.56 6.10 39.56
N THR A 436 -14.85 6.43 39.67
CA THR A 436 -15.83 5.58 40.36
C THR A 436 -16.34 4.54 39.38
N ASP A 437 -15.65 3.41 39.27
CA ASP A 437 -16.25 2.17 38.77
C ASP A 437 -16.81 1.39 39.96
N LEU A 438 -18.10 1.58 40.23
CA LEU A 438 -18.83 0.81 41.24
C LEU A 438 -19.13 -0.57 40.65
N ASP A 439 -18.31 -1.55 41.00
CA ASP A 439 -18.42 -2.94 40.55
C ASP A 439 -19.76 -3.60 40.99
N PHE A 440 -20.78 -3.45 40.15
CA PHE A 440 -22.13 -4.02 40.31
C PHE A 440 -22.15 -5.56 40.28
N ARG A 441 -21.09 -6.22 39.80
CA ARG A 441 -21.06 -7.69 39.64
C ARG A 441 -20.69 -8.43 40.93
N SER A 442 -19.95 -7.78 41.84
CA SER A 442 -19.52 -8.39 43.11
C SER A 442 -20.69 -8.73 44.06
N TYR A 443 -21.78 -7.93 44.04
CA TYR A 443 -22.91 -8.11 44.95
C TYR A 443 -23.95 -9.13 44.45
N ALA A 444 -24.22 -9.14 43.14
CA ALA A 444 -25.20 -10.03 42.52
C ALA A 444 -24.73 -11.49 42.50
N TRP A 445 -23.45 -11.72 42.18
CA TRP A 445 -22.86 -13.06 42.19
C TRP A 445 -22.85 -13.66 43.61
N ALA A 446 -22.57 -12.87 44.63
CA ALA A 446 -22.51 -13.34 46.02
C ALA A 446 -23.88 -13.83 46.54
N THR A 447 -24.99 -13.20 46.12
CA THR A 447 -26.35 -13.58 46.56
C THR A 447 -26.92 -14.77 45.76
N ALA A 448 -26.66 -14.85 44.46
CA ALA A 448 -27.03 -16.00 43.62
C ALA A 448 -26.27 -17.27 44.06
N SER A 449 -24.99 -17.12 44.41
CA SER A 449 -24.15 -18.20 44.92
C SER A 449 -24.65 -18.81 46.24
N ALA A 450 -25.19 -17.98 47.14
CA ALA A 450 -25.70 -18.44 48.43
C ALA A 450 -27.00 -19.26 48.28
N SER A 451 -27.89 -18.83 47.37
CA SER A 451 -29.17 -19.50 47.11
C SER A 451 -29.00 -20.81 46.32
N ALA A 452 -28.10 -20.85 45.34
CA ALA A 452 -27.79 -22.07 44.58
C ALA A 452 -27.11 -23.16 45.45
N ARG A 453 -26.23 -22.75 46.37
CA ARG A 453 -25.60 -23.65 47.36
C ARG A 453 -26.58 -24.22 48.38
N ALA A 454 -27.58 -23.45 48.81
CA ALA A 454 -28.65 -23.94 49.69
C ALA A 454 -29.54 -25.00 48.99
N ALA A 455 -29.62 -24.97 47.66
CA ALA A 455 -30.40 -25.91 46.84
C ALA A 455 -29.58 -27.07 46.23
N GLY A 456 -28.27 -27.14 46.48
CA GLY A 456 -27.42 -28.25 46.03
C GLY A 456 -27.20 -28.36 44.51
N ARG A 457 -27.35 -27.25 43.76
CA ARG A 457 -27.13 -27.20 42.29
C ARG A 457 -26.02 -26.20 41.91
N LYS A 458 -25.39 -26.37 40.74
CA LYS A 458 -24.43 -25.40 40.19
C LYS A 458 -25.18 -24.14 39.69
N PRO A 459 -24.65 -22.92 39.85
CA PRO A 459 -25.27 -21.70 39.33
C PRO A 459 -25.31 -21.69 37.79
N ALA A 460 -26.41 -21.22 37.20
CA ALA A 460 -26.55 -21.03 35.75
C ALA A 460 -27.02 -19.60 35.45
N LEU A 461 -26.70 -19.08 34.25
CA LEU A 461 -26.97 -17.69 33.83
C LEU A 461 -28.45 -17.24 33.95
N GLY A 462 -29.40 -18.18 33.99
CA GLY A 462 -30.82 -17.88 34.23
C GLY A 462 -31.16 -17.49 35.67
N ASP A 463 -30.30 -17.81 36.64
CA ASP A 463 -30.53 -17.52 38.06
C ASP A 463 -30.28 -16.04 38.40
N ASP A 464 -29.44 -15.36 37.61
CA ASP A 464 -29.11 -13.94 37.77
C ASP A 464 -30.28 -13.03 37.34
N LEU A 465 -31.10 -13.47 36.39
CA LEU A 465 -32.25 -12.72 35.87
C LEU A 465 -33.45 -12.71 36.83
N GLU A 466 -33.70 -13.80 37.56
CA GLU A 466 -34.78 -13.83 38.58
C GLU A 466 -34.44 -13.00 39.83
N ALA A 467 -33.16 -12.89 40.18
CA ALA A 467 -32.71 -12.04 41.30
C ALA A 467 -32.83 -10.54 40.98
N LEU A 468 -32.62 -10.14 39.72
CA LEU A 468 -32.78 -8.77 39.23
C LEU A 468 -34.26 -8.32 39.14
N ALA A 469 -35.20 -9.24 38.90
CA ALA A 469 -36.62 -8.92 38.77
C ALA A 469 -37.33 -8.56 40.10
N GLY A 470 -36.71 -8.87 41.25
CA GLY A 470 -37.24 -8.59 42.58
C GLY A 470 -36.64 -7.37 43.29
N ALA A 471 -35.67 -6.69 42.68
CA ALA A 471 -35.01 -5.54 43.29
C ALA A 471 -35.86 -4.26 43.17
N ASP A 472 -36.20 -3.64 44.30
CA ASP A 472 -36.88 -2.33 44.32
C ASP A 472 -35.90 -1.23 43.87
N LEU A 473 -36.01 -0.82 42.60
CA LEU A 473 -35.16 0.18 41.95
C LEU A 473 -35.49 1.64 42.36
N SER A 474 -36.42 1.86 43.28
CA SER A 474 -36.82 3.22 43.71
C SER A 474 -35.80 3.95 44.59
N ALA A 475 -34.67 3.31 44.94
CA ALA A 475 -33.66 3.85 45.85
C ALA A 475 -32.34 4.31 45.18
N LEU A 476 -32.23 4.31 43.84
CA LEU A 476 -31.00 4.75 43.17
C LEU A 476 -30.97 6.29 42.96
N PRO A 477 -29.86 6.99 43.33
CA PRO A 477 -29.75 8.44 43.14
C PRO A 477 -29.58 8.81 41.65
N ALA A 478 -30.18 9.93 41.26
CA ALA A 478 -30.38 10.40 39.88
C ALA A 478 -29.12 10.77 39.06
N ALA A 479 -27.92 10.33 39.45
CA ALA A 479 -26.67 10.57 38.71
C ALA A 479 -26.24 9.39 37.82
N ALA A 480 -27.10 8.38 37.63
CA ALA A 480 -26.81 7.19 36.83
C ALA A 480 -27.96 6.84 35.87
N LEU A 481 -28.44 7.84 35.11
CA LEU A 481 -29.32 7.65 33.95
C LEU A 481 -28.70 8.32 32.72
#